data_AF-A0A375HXF7-F1
#
_entry.id   AF-A0A375HXF7-F1
#
_cell.length_a   1.000
_cell.length_b   1.000
_cell.length_c   1.000
_cell.angle_alpha   90.00
_cell.angle_beta   90.00
_cell.angle_gamma   90.00
#
_symmetry.space_group_name_H-M   'P 1'
#
loop_
_entity.id
_entity.type
_entity.pdbx_description
1 polymer ?
#
loop_
_entity_poly.entity_id
_entity_poly.type
_entity_poly.pdbx_seq_one_letter_code
_entity_poly.pdbx_strand_id
1 'polypeptide(L)'
;MTPFELVPLLDLGPLLPELPEFLAGLALLAVMWLIVAKMVAPRFEELYERRAEEIEGGIRHAERVQAEADAARAEYQKQLDQVRAESSRARDEARERGDQIIAEAKERAAQEQARMIAEARAQIAVEREIAMAELRSQVGVLATTLAGRILSESLTDDERARHTVDRFLAELETQPVRALDAEE
;
A
#
# COMPACT_ATOMS: atom_id res chain seq x y z
N MET A 1 71.32 21.90 -103.37
CA MET A 1 70.02 22.56 -103.15
C MET A 1 69.01 21.89 -104.06
N THR A 2 68.38 20.84 -103.56
CA THR A 2 67.20 20.20 -104.18
C THR A 2 66.28 19.76 -103.04
N PRO A 3 64.96 19.85 -103.23
CA PRO A 3 64.06 20.33 -102.19
C PRO A 3 63.55 19.21 -101.29
N PHE A 4 63.22 19.61 -100.07
CA PHE A 4 62.48 18.85 -99.08
C PHE A 4 61.05 18.64 -99.61
N GLU A 5 60.76 17.50 -100.23
CA GLU A 5 59.38 17.16 -100.61
C GLU A 5 58.60 16.75 -99.35
N LEU A 6 57.57 17.55 -99.09
CA LEU A 6 56.59 17.34 -98.04
C LEU A 6 55.92 15.98 -98.23
N VAL A 7 56.04 15.12 -97.23
CA VAL A 7 55.19 13.92 -97.09
C VAL A 7 53.73 14.34 -97.25
N PRO A 8 52.95 13.77 -98.18
CA PRO A 8 51.50 13.95 -98.17
C PRO A 8 50.97 13.22 -96.93
N LEU A 9 50.65 13.96 -95.88
CA LEU A 9 50.31 13.39 -94.57
C LEU A 9 48.93 12.71 -94.53
N LEU A 10 48.14 12.70 -95.62
CA LEU A 10 46.88 11.97 -95.68
C LEU A 10 46.63 11.47 -97.11
N ASP A 11 47.23 10.34 -97.48
CA ASP A 11 46.71 9.52 -98.57
C ASP A 11 46.14 8.23 -97.97
N LEU A 12 44.93 8.37 -97.42
CA LEU A 12 44.09 7.23 -97.03
C LEU A 12 43.61 6.58 -98.33
N GLY A 13 44.41 5.64 -98.84
CA GLY A 13 44.11 4.86 -100.04
C GLY A 13 42.85 3.97 -99.89
N PRO A 14 42.83 2.71 -100.39
CA PRO A 14 41.64 1.84 -100.53
C PRO A 14 40.95 1.41 -99.21
N LEU A 15 41.21 2.12 -98.12
CA LEU A 15 40.61 2.03 -96.80
C LEU A 15 39.41 2.98 -96.63
N LEU A 16 39.17 3.92 -97.56
CA LEU A 16 37.94 4.72 -97.57
C LEU A 16 36.78 3.83 -98.06
N PRO A 17 35.76 3.58 -97.22
CA PRO A 17 34.61 2.77 -97.60
C PRO A 17 33.87 3.42 -98.78
N GLU A 18 33.21 2.62 -99.59
CA GLU A 18 32.35 3.16 -100.63
C GLU A 18 31.28 4.05 -99.95
N LEU A 19 31.11 5.29 -100.43
CA LEU A 19 30.13 6.26 -99.92
C LEU A 19 28.75 5.66 -99.55
N PRO A 20 28.13 4.75 -100.35
CA PRO A 20 26.87 4.10 -99.97
C PRO A 20 26.97 3.20 -98.73
N GLU A 21 28.08 2.48 -98.54
CA GLU A 21 28.28 1.59 -97.38
C GLU A 21 28.43 2.40 -96.09
N PHE A 22 29.16 3.52 -96.15
CA PHE A 22 29.30 4.43 -95.01
C PHE A 22 27.95 5.06 -94.62
N LEU A 23 27.16 5.51 -95.59
CA LEU A 23 25.82 6.07 -95.35
C LEU A 23 24.85 5.02 -94.80
N ALA A 24 24.90 3.77 -95.29
CA ALA A 24 24.11 2.67 -94.75
C ALA A 24 24.50 2.34 -93.30
N GLY A 25 25.80 2.31 -92.98
CA GLY A 25 26.30 2.14 -91.63
C GLY A 25 25.86 3.26 -90.67
N LEU A 26 25.93 4.51 -91.13
CA LEU A 26 25.46 5.68 -90.38
C LEU A 26 23.94 5.63 -90.15
N ALA A 27 23.16 5.23 -91.17
CA ALA A 27 21.72 5.08 -91.05
C ALA A 27 21.35 3.97 -90.06
N LEU A 28 22.03 2.82 -90.09
CA LEU A 28 21.84 1.74 -89.12
C LEU A 28 22.21 2.19 -87.70
N LEU A 29 23.32 2.91 -87.54
CA LEU A 29 23.72 3.49 -86.27
C LEU A 29 22.69 4.50 -85.75
N ALA A 30 22.15 5.36 -86.62
CA ALA A 30 21.13 6.34 -86.25
C ALA A 30 19.82 5.66 -85.81
N VAL A 31 19.38 4.61 -86.52
CA VAL A 31 18.21 3.81 -86.13
C VAL A 31 18.45 3.13 -84.79
N MET A 32 19.62 2.51 -84.59
CA MET A 32 19.96 1.87 -83.31
C MET A 32 20.06 2.88 -82.17
N TRP A 33 20.68 4.04 -82.40
CA TRP A 33 20.73 5.13 -81.43
C TRP A 33 19.33 5.61 -81.05
N LEU A 34 18.42 5.74 -82.02
CA LEU A 34 17.06 6.18 -81.77
C LEU A 34 16.26 5.15 -80.95
N ILE A 35 16.48 3.85 -81.18
CA ILE A 35 15.90 2.78 -80.36
C ILE A 35 16.45 2.83 -78.93
N VAL A 36 17.77 3.00 -78.76
CA VAL A 36 18.39 3.09 -77.43
C VAL A 36 17.91 4.34 -76.69
N ALA A 37 17.93 5.50 -77.34
CA ALA A 37 17.51 6.77 -76.75
C ALA A 37 16.02 6.78 -76.40
N LYS A 38 15.15 6.23 -77.26
CA LYS A 38 13.69 6.28 -77.06
C LYS A 38 13.16 5.16 -76.17
N MET A 39 13.81 4.00 -76.15
CA MET A 39 13.25 2.80 -75.51
C MET A 39 14.10 2.28 -74.35
N VAL A 40 15.43 2.29 -74.49
CA VAL A 40 16.33 1.70 -73.49
C VAL A 40 16.63 2.70 -72.37
N ALA A 41 17.07 3.92 -72.73
CA ALA A 41 17.40 4.98 -71.76
C ALA A 41 16.27 5.25 -70.74
N PRO A 42 15.00 5.50 -71.15
CA PRO A 42 13.94 5.78 -70.18
C PRO A 42 13.60 4.58 -69.28
N ARG A 43 13.75 3.34 -69.78
CA ARG A 43 13.51 2.12 -68.98
C ARG A 43 14.55 1.95 -67.88
N PHE A 44 15.80 2.34 -68.15
CA PHE A 44 16.86 2.30 -67.14
C PHE A 44 16.69 3.40 -66.10
N GLU A 45 16.36 4.61 -66.53
CA GLU A 45 16.12 5.74 -65.62
C GLU A 45 14.95 5.46 -64.67
N GLU A 46 13.83 4.94 -65.18
CA GLU A 46 12.69 4.53 -64.36
C GLU A 46 13.08 3.43 -63.34
N LEU A 47 13.94 2.49 -63.72
CA LEU A 47 14.43 1.45 -62.80
C LEU A 47 15.31 2.05 -61.70
N TYR A 48 16.20 2.98 -62.04
CA TYR A 48 17.06 3.65 -61.06
C TYR A 48 16.25 4.53 -60.11
N GLU A 49 15.28 5.29 -60.61
CA GLU A 49 14.37 6.09 -59.78
C GLU A 49 13.59 5.22 -58.82
N ARG A 50 12.97 4.13 -59.29
CA ARG A 50 12.26 3.17 -58.43
C ARG A 50 13.16 2.60 -57.33
N ARG A 51 14.40 2.22 -57.67
CA ARG A 51 15.37 1.72 -56.68
C ARG A 51 15.77 2.80 -55.67
N ALA A 52 15.99 4.02 -56.13
CA ALA A 52 16.32 5.15 -55.28
C ALA A 52 15.16 5.45 -54.30
N GLU A 53 13.92 5.48 -54.79
CA GLU A 53 12.72 5.67 -53.98
C GLU A 53 12.50 4.53 -52.97
N GLU A 54 12.72 3.27 -53.37
CA GLU A 54 12.65 2.11 -52.46
C GLU A 54 13.67 2.23 -51.32
N ILE A 55 14.92 2.58 -51.63
CA ILE A 55 16.00 2.73 -50.65
C ILE A 55 15.71 3.92 -49.73
N GLU A 56 15.37 5.08 -50.29
CA GLU A 56 15.10 6.29 -49.50
C GLU A 56 13.84 6.10 -48.64
N GLY A 57 12.81 5.44 -49.17
CA GLY A 57 11.63 5.02 -48.42
C GLY A 57 11.98 4.07 -47.27
N GLY A 58 12.83 3.09 -47.53
CA GLY A 58 13.33 2.15 -46.53
C GLY A 58 14.13 2.82 -45.41
N ILE A 59 15.03 3.75 -45.77
CA ILE A 59 15.82 4.52 -44.79
C ILE A 59 14.91 5.40 -43.94
N ARG A 60 14.00 6.17 -44.55
CA ARG A 60 13.03 6.99 -43.80
C ARG A 60 12.15 6.16 -42.89
N HIS A 61 11.74 4.97 -43.32
CA HIS A 61 10.97 4.06 -42.49
C HIS A 61 11.79 3.56 -41.30
N ALA A 62 13.04 3.14 -41.52
CA ALA A 62 13.94 2.71 -40.46
C ALA A 62 14.22 3.83 -39.44
N GLU A 63 14.48 5.05 -39.90
CA GLU A 63 14.68 6.22 -39.04
C GLU A 63 13.44 6.53 -38.20
N ARG A 64 12.25 6.48 -38.79
CA ARG A 64 10.99 6.65 -38.05
C ARG A 64 10.81 5.58 -36.99
N VAL A 65 10.99 4.31 -37.34
CA VAL A 65 10.84 3.18 -36.40
C VAL A 65 11.86 3.30 -35.27
N GLN A 66 13.10 3.71 -35.57
CA GLN A 66 14.12 3.95 -34.57
C GLN A 66 13.73 5.10 -33.63
N ALA A 67 13.24 6.22 -34.16
CA ALA A 67 12.77 7.35 -33.37
C ALA A 67 11.56 6.98 -32.49
N GLU A 68 10.60 6.21 -33.01
CA GLU A 68 9.47 5.67 -32.25
C GLU A 68 9.94 4.72 -31.14
N ALA A 69 10.90 3.85 -31.42
CA ALA A 69 11.48 2.94 -30.42
C ALA A 69 12.22 3.69 -29.31
N ASP A 70 12.98 4.72 -29.65
CA ASP A 70 13.70 5.55 -28.68
C ASP A 70 12.73 6.39 -27.83
N ALA A 71 11.66 6.92 -28.44
CA ALA A 71 10.58 7.60 -27.71
C ALA A 71 9.86 6.64 -26.75
N ALA A 72 9.51 5.43 -27.20
CA ALA A 72 8.87 4.42 -26.36
C ALA A 72 9.78 3.96 -25.21
N ARG A 73 11.09 3.82 -25.45
CA ARG A 73 12.08 3.53 -24.40
C ARG A 73 12.17 4.67 -23.37
N ALA A 74 12.19 5.92 -23.82
CA ALA A 74 12.21 7.07 -22.93
C ALA A 74 10.95 7.14 -22.07
N GLU A 75 9.78 6.91 -22.66
CA GLU A 75 8.51 6.85 -21.92
C GLU A 75 8.50 5.70 -20.91
N TYR A 76 8.94 4.50 -21.32
CA TYR A 76 9.03 3.35 -20.43
C TYR A 76 9.97 3.61 -19.24
N GLN A 77 11.13 4.23 -19.50
CA GLN A 77 12.07 4.59 -18.43
C GLN A 77 11.46 5.60 -17.47
N LYS A 78 10.75 6.61 -17.98
CA LYS A 78 10.03 7.59 -17.16
C LYS A 78 8.96 6.92 -16.29
N GLN A 79 8.20 5.97 -16.84
CA GLN A 79 7.21 5.19 -16.10
C GLN A 79 7.87 4.36 -14.99
N LEU A 80 9.01 3.71 -15.26
CA LEU A 80 9.75 2.97 -14.23
C LEU A 80 10.21 3.86 -13.08
N ASP A 81 10.73 5.06 -13.39
CA ASP A 81 11.20 5.98 -12.36
C ASP A 81 10.03 6.57 -11.55
N GLN A 82 8.90 6.84 -12.20
CA GLN A 82 7.66 7.21 -11.51
C GLN A 82 7.18 6.09 -10.57
N VAL A 83 7.11 4.85 -11.04
CA VAL A 83 6.69 3.69 -10.22
C VAL A 83 7.62 3.49 -9.04
N ARG A 84 8.93 3.68 -9.20
CA ARG A 84 9.90 3.63 -8.09
C ARG A 84 9.65 4.72 -7.06
N ALA A 85 9.40 5.95 -7.51
CA ALA A 85 9.10 7.07 -6.62
C ALA A 85 7.79 6.84 -5.86
N GLU A 86 6.73 6.41 -6.55
CA GLU A 86 5.44 6.06 -5.95
C GLU A 86 5.56 4.90 -4.96
N SER A 87 6.33 3.86 -5.31
CA SER A 87 6.57 2.72 -4.41
C SER A 87 7.33 3.14 -3.15
N SER A 88 8.30 4.05 -3.25
CA SER A 88 8.99 4.60 -2.09
C SER A 88 8.01 5.36 -1.20
N ARG A 89 7.23 6.28 -1.79
CA ARG A 89 6.22 7.06 -1.06
C ARG A 89 5.20 6.16 -0.36
N ALA A 90 4.68 5.15 -1.05
CA ALA A 90 3.74 4.19 -0.48
C ALA A 90 4.34 3.41 0.71
N ARG A 91 5.64 3.06 0.66
CA ARG A 91 6.33 2.42 1.78
C ARG A 91 6.51 3.36 2.96
N ASP A 92 6.85 4.61 2.70
CA ASP A 92 7.05 5.61 3.74
C ASP A 92 5.71 5.95 4.42
N GLU A 93 4.63 6.14 3.64
CA GLU A 93 3.27 6.31 4.18
C GLU A 93 2.82 5.09 5.00
N ALA A 94 3.11 3.86 4.53
CA ALA A 94 2.76 2.66 5.27
C ALA A 94 3.51 2.56 6.61
N ARG A 95 4.78 2.98 6.65
CA ARG A 95 5.57 3.05 7.90
C ARG A 95 4.98 4.08 8.85
N GLU A 96 4.71 5.30 8.37
CA GLU A 96 4.14 6.36 9.19
C GLU A 96 2.78 5.97 9.77
N ARG A 97 1.89 5.41 8.95
CA ARG A 97 0.59 4.89 9.42
C ARG A 97 0.78 3.73 10.40
N GLY A 98 1.75 2.85 10.17
CA GLY A 98 2.10 1.77 11.09
C GLY A 98 2.52 2.30 12.46
N ASP A 99 3.40 3.29 12.49
CA ASP A 99 3.86 3.93 13.73
C ASP A 99 2.72 4.66 14.45
N GLN A 100 1.84 5.34 13.71
CA GLN A 100 0.62 5.96 14.26
C GLN A 100 -0.31 4.93 14.89
N ILE A 101 -0.57 3.81 14.21
CA ILE A 101 -1.41 2.72 14.75
C ILE A 101 -0.82 2.15 16.03
N ILE A 102 0.50 1.94 16.08
CA ILE A 102 1.18 1.45 17.28
C ILE A 102 1.07 2.47 18.43
N ALA A 103 1.24 3.77 18.14
CA ALA A 103 1.11 4.83 19.13
C ALA A 103 -0.32 4.89 19.68
N GLU A 104 -1.34 4.91 18.82
CA GLU A 104 -2.75 4.87 19.22
C GLU A 104 -3.09 3.62 20.03
N ALA A 105 -2.62 2.45 19.61
CA ALA A 105 -2.85 1.20 20.32
C ALA A 105 -2.25 1.24 21.74
N LYS A 106 -1.04 1.78 21.89
CA LYS A 106 -0.40 1.97 23.19
C LYS A 106 -1.17 2.95 24.07
N GLU A 107 -1.64 4.05 23.51
CA GLU A 107 -2.42 5.03 24.26
C GLU A 107 -3.76 4.45 24.73
N ARG A 108 -4.50 3.77 23.86
CA ARG A 108 -5.74 3.07 24.23
C ARG A 108 -5.51 2.00 25.29
N ALA A 109 -4.43 1.23 25.16
CA ALA A 109 -4.07 0.22 26.15
C ALA A 109 -3.76 0.85 27.52
N ALA A 110 -3.04 1.98 27.56
CA ALA A 110 -2.75 2.68 28.81
C ALA A 110 -4.02 3.26 29.46
N GLN A 111 -4.93 3.82 28.66
CA GLN A 111 -6.23 4.31 29.13
C GLN A 111 -7.09 3.19 29.72
N GLU A 112 -7.20 2.06 29.00
CA GLU A 112 -7.98 0.92 29.46
C GLU A 112 -7.35 0.28 30.71
N GLN A 113 -6.02 0.18 30.78
CA GLN A 113 -5.32 -0.27 31.98
C GLN A 113 -5.62 0.63 33.17
N ALA A 114 -5.56 1.95 33.01
CA ALA A 114 -5.85 2.90 34.08
C ALA A 114 -7.30 2.75 34.57
N ARG A 115 -8.24 2.57 33.64
CA ARG A 115 -9.65 2.33 33.93
C ARG A 115 -9.84 1.02 34.71
N MET A 116 -9.27 -0.09 34.24
CA MET A 116 -9.33 -1.39 34.93
C MET A 116 -8.76 -1.31 36.35
N ILE A 117 -7.64 -0.61 36.55
CA ILE A 117 -7.05 -0.42 37.89
C ILE A 117 -7.98 0.40 38.78
N ALA A 118 -8.61 1.46 38.26
CA ALA A 118 -9.56 2.27 39.01
C ALA A 118 -10.79 1.47 39.43
N GLU A 119 -11.37 0.69 38.51
CA GLU A 119 -12.50 -0.20 38.79
C GLU A 119 -12.13 -1.28 39.82
N ALA A 120 -10.96 -1.91 39.68
CA ALA A 120 -10.47 -2.90 40.64
C ALA A 120 -10.25 -2.30 42.04
N ARG A 121 -9.70 -1.08 42.14
CA ARG A 121 -9.55 -0.38 43.43
C ARG A 121 -10.90 -0.06 44.07
N ALA A 122 -11.88 0.34 43.27
CA ALA A 122 -13.24 0.58 43.76
C ALA A 122 -13.89 -0.72 44.29
N GLN A 123 -13.74 -1.83 43.56
CA GLN A 123 -14.21 -3.15 44.01
C GLN A 123 -13.53 -3.59 45.30
N ILE A 124 -12.20 -3.48 45.39
CA ILE A 124 -11.46 -3.82 46.61
C ILE A 124 -11.94 -2.98 47.80
N ALA A 125 -12.24 -1.70 47.61
CA ALA A 125 -12.76 -0.85 48.68
C ALA A 125 -14.13 -1.35 49.18
N VAL A 126 -15.03 -1.69 48.25
CA VAL A 126 -16.35 -2.27 48.59
C VAL A 126 -16.22 -3.60 49.30
N GLU A 127 -15.39 -4.52 48.79
CA GLU A 127 -15.12 -5.82 49.42
C GLU A 127 -14.54 -5.67 50.82
N ARG A 128 -13.68 -4.67 51.05
CA ARG A 128 -13.15 -4.36 52.38
C ARG A 128 -14.23 -3.97 53.37
N GLU A 129 -15.16 -3.12 52.97
CA GLU A 129 -16.27 -2.70 53.82
C GLU A 129 -17.19 -3.88 54.15
N ILE A 130 -17.49 -4.74 53.17
CA ILE A 130 -18.25 -5.97 53.37
C ILE A 130 -17.53 -6.89 54.38
N ALA A 131 -16.24 -7.15 54.17
CA ALA A 131 -15.45 -7.99 55.07
C ALA A 131 -15.36 -7.42 56.49
N MET A 132 -15.23 -6.10 56.65
CA MET A 132 -15.24 -5.46 57.96
C MET A 132 -16.61 -5.55 58.64
N ALA A 133 -17.71 -5.38 57.89
CA ALA A 133 -19.06 -5.54 58.42
C ALA A 133 -19.31 -6.98 58.89
N GLU A 134 -18.89 -7.97 58.09
CA GLU A 134 -18.97 -9.39 58.44
C GLU A 134 -18.14 -9.72 59.69
N LEU A 135 -16.90 -9.22 59.76
CA LEU A 135 -16.04 -9.39 60.92
C LEU A 135 -16.67 -8.81 62.19
N ARG A 136 -17.24 -7.60 62.13
CA ARG A 136 -17.95 -6.98 63.26
C ARG A 136 -19.14 -7.82 63.72
N SER A 137 -19.90 -8.38 62.78
CA SER A 137 -21.01 -9.28 63.08
C SER A 137 -20.52 -10.55 63.80
N GLN A 138 -19.49 -11.22 63.27
CA GLN A 138 -18.92 -12.43 63.87
C GLN A 138 -18.34 -12.16 65.27
N VAL A 139 -17.62 -11.05 65.46
CA VAL A 139 -17.10 -10.65 66.77
C VAL A 139 -18.24 -10.34 67.75
N GLY A 140 -19.33 -9.69 67.30
CA GLY A 140 -20.52 -9.45 68.11
C GLY A 140 -21.17 -10.74 68.61
N VAL A 141 -21.28 -11.76 67.76
CA VAL A 141 -21.79 -13.08 68.13
C VAL A 141 -20.86 -13.77 69.13
N LEU A 142 -19.55 -13.74 68.90
CA LEU A 142 -18.57 -14.33 69.82
C LEU A 142 -18.57 -13.63 71.20
N ALA A 143 -18.66 -12.29 71.22
CA ALA A 143 -18.69 -11.49 72.44
C ALA A 143 -19.96 -11.74 73.26
N THR A 144 -21.13 -11.82 72.62
CA THR A 144 -22.40 -12.14 73.31
C THR A 144 -22.42 -13.58 73.82
N THR A 145 -21.84 -14.52 73.06
CA THR A 145 -21.67 -15.92 73.52
C THR A 145 -20.76 -16.00 74.75
N LEU A 146 -19.65 -15.26 74.75
CA LEU A 146 -18.73 -15.21 75.90
C LEU A 146 -19.38 -14.53 77.12
N ALA A 147 -20.06 -13.39 76.91
CA ALA A 147 -20.79 -12.69 77.97
C ALA A 147 -21.89 -13.58 78.57
N GLY A 148 -22.62 -14.33 77.74
CA GLY A 148 -23.61 -15.31 78.19
C GLY A 148 -23.01 -16.42 79.05
N ARG A 149 -21.84 -16.96 78.67
CA ARG A 149 -21.11 -17.95 79.49
C ARG A 149 -20.67 -17.38 80.83
N ILE A 150 -20.04 -16.19 80.84
CA ILE A 150 -19.58 -15.53 82.08
C ILE A 150 -20.76 -15.22 83.00
N LEU A 151 -21.85 -14.65 82.45
CA LEU A 151 -23.04 -14.33 83.23
C LEU A 151 -23.68 -15.62 83.79
N SER A 152 -23.82 -16.67 82.98
CA SER A 152 -24.34 -17.96 83.44
C SER A 152 -23.52 -18.53 84.59
N GLU A 153 -22.19 -18.46 84.52
CA GLU A 153 -21.27 -18.95 85.55
C GLU A 153 -21.38 -18.11 86.84
N SER A 154 -21.51 -16.78 86.72
CA SER A 154 -21.73 -15.89 87.87
C SER A 154 -23.11 -16.06 88.53
N LEU A 155 -24.16 -16.33 87.75
CA LEU A 155 -25.53 -16.54 88.24
C LEU A 155 -25.67 -17.88 88.98
N THR A 156 -24.87 -18.88 88.63
CA THR A 156 -24.83 -20.16 89.37
C THR A 156 -24.23 -20.03 90.78
N ASP A 157 -23.45 -18.98 91.05
CA ASP A 157 -22.68 -18.83 92.30
C ASP A 157 -23.17 -17.67 93.20
N ASP A 158 -24.19 -16.90 92.78
CA ASP A 158 -24.61 -15.67 93.47
C ASP A 158 -26.08 -15.72 93.97
N GLU A 159 -26.28 -15.76 95.30
CA GLU A 159 -27.60 -15.61 95.94
C GLU A 159 -28.28 -14.26 95.59
N ARG A 160 -27.49 -13.23 95.27
CA ARG A 160 -27.98 -11.88 94.93
C ARG A 160 -28.74 -11.86 93.59
N ALA A 161 -28.43 -12.80 92.70
CA ALA A 161 -29.16 -13.02 91.47
C ALA A 161 -30.58 -13.55 91.72
N ARG A 162 -30.74 -14.51 92.65
CA ARG A 162 -32.04 -15.07 93.04
C ARG A 162 -32.95 -13.99 93.65
N HIS A 163 -32.41 -13.17 94.55
CA HIS A 163 -33.15 -12.05 95.13
C HIS A 163 -33.60 -11.01 94.09
N THR A 164 -32.84 -10.83 93.00
CA THR A 164 -33.22 -9.91 91.91
C THR A 164 -34.37 -10.50 91.08
N VAL A 165 -34.38 -11.82 90.86
CA VAL A 165 -35.50 -12.54 90.21
C VAL A 165 -36.76 -12.48 91.08
N ASP A 166 -36.65 -12.72 92.37
CA ASP A 166 -37.79 -12.66 93.30
C ASP A 166 -38.41 -11.26 93.34
N ARG A 167 -37.59 -10.20 93.29
CA ARG A 167 -38.07 -8.81 93.23
C ARG A 167 -38.78 -8.50 91.91
N PHE A 168 -38.26 -8.99 90.79
CA PHE A 168 -38.90 -8.82 89.48
C PHE A 168 -40.24 -9.58 89.38
N LEU A 169 -40.32 -10.80 89.94
CA LEU A 169 -41.56 -11.56 90.03
C LEU A 169 -42.59 -10.85 90.91
N ALA A 170 -42.16 -10.29 92.05
CA ALA A 170 -43.02 -9.47 92.89
C ALA A 170 -43.52 -8.20 92.17
N GLU A 171 -42.70 -7.55 91.36
CA GLU A 171 -43.13 -6.40 90.53
C GLU A 171 -44.17 -6.81 89.47
N LEU A 172 -44.01 -7.96 88.81
CA LEU A 172 -44.99 -8.49 87.85
C LEU A 172 -46.32 -8.86 88.50
N GLU A 173 -46.30 -9.45 89.70
CA GLU A 173 -47.52 -9.74 90.46
C GLU A 173 -48.27 -8.47 90.89
N THR A 174 -47.55 -7.37 91.08
CA THR A 174 -48.14 -6.07 91.40
C THR A 174 -48.56 -5.23 90.19
N GLN A 175 -48.23 -5.66 88.96
CA GLN A 175 -48.64 -4.96 87.75
C GLN A 175 -50.03 -5.46 87.33
N PRO A 176 -51.11 -4.68 87.51
CA PRO A 176 -52.45 -5.13 87.17
C PRO A 176 -52.51 -5.42 85.68
N VAL A 177 -52.90 -6.64 85.33
CA VAL A 177 -53.31 -7.00 83.98
C VAL A 177 -54.40 -6.01 83.59
N ARG A 178 -54.05 -5.04 82.74
CA ARG A 178 -55.02 -4.10 82.19
C ARG A 178 -55.95 -4.93 81.30
N ALA A 179 -57.03 -5.40 81.90
CA ALA A 179 -58.16 -5.99 81.21
C ALA A 179 -58.58 -4.97 80.14
N LEU A 180 -58.30 -5.30 78.89
CA LEU A 180 -58.98 -4.70 77.75
C LEU A 180 -60.31 -5.44 77.62
N ASP A 181 -61.22 -5.18 78.55
CA ASP A 181 -62.64 -5.32 78.29
C ASP A 181 -63.12 -4.02 77.64
N ALA A 182 -63.80 -4.18 76.51
CA ALA A 182 -64.86 -3.32 75.98
C ALA A 182 -64.58 -1.81 75.86
N GLU A 183 -64.48 -1.30 74.62
CA GLU A 183 -65.54 -0.53 73.96
C GLU A 183 -65.08 -0.06 72.56
N GLU A 184 -66.00 -0.22 71.59
CA GLU A 184 -66.04 0.27 70.18
C GLU A 184 -64.89 -0.03 69.20
#